data_AF-A0A719S197-F1
#
_entry.id   AF-A0A719S197-F1
#
_cell.length_a   1.000
_cell.length_b   1.000
_cell.length_c   1.000
_cell.angle_alpha   90.00
_cell.angle_beta   90.00
_cell.angle_gamma   90.00
#
_symmetry.space_group_name_H-M   'P 1'
#
loop_
_entity.id
_entity.type
_entity.pdbx_description
1 polymer ?
#
loop_
_entity_poly.entity_id
_entity_poly.type
_entity_poly.pdbx_seq_one_letter_code
_entity_poly.pdbx_strand_id
1 'polypeptide(L)'
;GAPAIFDTSNKQQLVDKIDLCSFSPNVDELSCTEDNLTCPVMLVVPEKGVFVKTGPESNICQLFDETALIQLIIDGATHPVSRAPLSLDMIINKNECYFDTTKGNFIIP
;
A
#
# COMPACT_ATOMS: atom_id res chain seq x y z
N GLY A 1 32.80 1.72 0.48
CA GLY A 1 31.88 1.53 -0.64
C GLY A 1 31.15 0.23 -0.46
N ALA A 2 29.86 0.30 -0.10
CA ALA A 2 28.88 -0.76 -0.30
C ALA A 2 27.46 -0.16 -0.24
N PRO A 3 26.95 0.49 -1.30
CA PRO A 3 25.56 0.99 -1.32
C PRO A 3 24.62 0.06 -2.13
N ALA A 4 25.06 -0.41 -3.30
CA ALA A 4 24.15 -1.03 -4.28
C ALA A 4 23.56 -2.39 -3.89
N ILE A 5 24.27 -3.20 -3.08
CA ILE A 5 23.80 -4.55 -2.70
C ILE A 5 22.71 -4.46 -1.62
N PHE A 6 22.86 -3.54 -0.66
CA PHE A 6 21.89 -3.33 0.41
C PHE A 6 20.58 -2.73 -0.12
N ASP A 7 20.67 -1.77 -1.04
CA ASP A 7 19.49 -1.17 -1.68
C ASP A 7 18.68 -2.17 -2.50
N THR A 8 19.35 -3.07 -3.22
CA THR A 8 18.67 -4.11 -4.03
C THR A 8 17.97 -5.14 -3.14
N SER A 9 18.59 -5.54 -2.03
CA SER A 9 17.99 -6.48 -1.07
C SER A 9 16.73 -5.91 -0.41
N ASN A 10 16.76 -4.65 0.01
CA ASN A 10 15.60 -4.00 0.64
C ASN A 10 14.43 -3.82 -0.34
N LYS A 11 14.73 -3.43 -1.59
CA LYS A 11 13.70 -3.33 -2.65
C LYS A 11 13.06 -4.69 -2.93
N GLN A 12 13.85 -5.76 -2.99
CA GLN A 12 13.32 -7.10 -3.21
C GLN A 12 12.38 -7.53 -2.07
N GLN A 13 12.77 -7.30 -0.81
CA GLN A 13 11.92 -7.62 0.33
C GLN A 13 10.58 -6.87 0.33
N LEU A 14 10.59 -5.61 -0.13
CA LEU A 14 9.36 -4.83 -0.28
C LEU A 14 8.47 -5.42 -1.37
N VAL A 15 9.03 -5.77 -2.52
CA VAL A 15 8.29 -6.42 -3.63
C VAL A 15 7.70 -7.75 -3.18
N ASP A 16 8.50 -8.62 -2.54
CA ASP A 16 8.03 -9.90 -2.03
C ASP A 16 6.88 -9.72 -1.02
N LYS A 17 6.97 -8.68 -0.17
CA LYS A 17 5.91 -8.38 0.79
C LYS A 17 4.65 -7.85 0.10
N ILE A 18 4.78 -7.06 -0.96
CA ILE A 18 3.63 -6.62 -1.78
C ILE A 18 2.94 -7.84 -2.36
N ASP A 19 3.68 -8.72 -3.04
CA ASP A 19 3.10 -9.91 -3.67
C ASP A 19 2.32 -10.79 -2.66
N LEU A 20 2.82 -10.90 -1.43
CA LEU A 20 2.16 -11.62 -0.33
C LEU A 20 0.93 -10.90 0.24
N CYS A 21 0.88 -9.57 0.19
CA CYS A 21 -0.20 -8.76 0.76
C CYS A 21 -1.24 -8.33 -0.28
N SER A 22 -0.93 -8.46 -1.56
CA SER A 22 -1.80 -8.07 -2.66
C SER A 22 -3.05 -8.95 -2.74
N PHE A 23 -4.17 -8.34 -3.09
CA PHE A 23 -5.47 -8.98 -3.19
C PHE A 23 -6.34 -8.26 -4.23
N SER A 24 -7.38 -8.91 -4.73
CA SER A 24 -8.37 -8.24 -5.57
C SER A 24 -9.37 -7.47 -4.70
N PRO A 25 -9.42 -6.13 -4.78
CA PRO A 25 -10.34 -5.33 -3.96
C PRO A 25 -11.80 -5.59 -4.35
N ASN A 26 -12.67 -5.67 -3.34
CA ASN A 26 -14.10 -5.85 -3.53
C ASN A 26 -14.87 -4.99 -2.51
N VAL A 27 -15.83 -4.21 -3.00
CA VAL A 27 -16.61 -3.25 -2.18
C VAL A 27 -17.46 -3.94 -1.12
N ASP A 28 -18.03 -5.11 -1.44
CA ASP A 28 -18.88 -5.87 -0.52
C ASP A 28 -18.03 -6.53 0.57
N GLU A 29 -16.90 -7.15 0.20
CA GLU A 29 -15.97 -7.76 1.16
C GLU A 29 -15.37 -6.73 2.13
N LEU A 30 -15.06 -5.53 1.63
CA LEU A 30 -14.43 -4.47 2.42
C LEU A 30 -15.43 -3.52 3.07
N SER A 31 -16.74 -3.72 2.85
CA SER A 31 -17.81 -2.88 3.40
C SER A 31 -17.61 -1.37 3.14
N CYS A 32 -17.22 -1.02 1.91
CA CYS A 32 -16.86 0.35 1.49
C CYS A 32 -17.41 0.69 0.09
N THR A 33 -17.06 1.86 -0.47
CA THR A 33 -17.44 2.25 -1.84
C THR A 33 -16.26 2.19 -2.81
N GLU A 34 -16.53 2.23 -4.12
CA GLU A 34 -15.49 2.29 -5.16
C GLU A 34 -14.56 3.51 -4.99
N ASP A 35 -15.11 4.66 -4.58
CA ASP A 35 -14.32 5.85 -4.29
C ASP A 35 -13.28 5.60 -3.19
N ASN A 36 -13.60 4.76 -2.20
CA ASN A 36 -12.67 4.40 -1.13
C ASN A 36 -11.58 3.41 -1.59
N LEU A 37 -11.84 2.66 -2.66
CA LEU A 37 -10.90 1.70 -3.25
C LEU A 37 -10.08 2.31 -4.40
N THR A 38 -10.29 3.58 -4.72
CA THR A 38 -9.58 4.22 -5.81
C THR A 38 -8.11 4.41 -5.46
N CYS A 39 -7.21 3.84 -6.27
CA CYS A 39 -5.78 4.01 -6.09
C CYS A 39 -5.40 5.49 -6.33
N PRO A 40 -4.69 6.15 -5.41
CA PRO A 40 -4.35 7.57 -5.55
C PRO A 40 -3.30 7.85 -6.64
N VAL A 41 -2.62 6.81 -7.16
CA VAL A 41 -1.67 6.93 -8.28
C VAL A 41 -2.37 6.74 -9.62
N MET A 42 -3.15 5.67 -9.74
CA MET A 42 -3.81 5.30 -11.00
C MET A 42 -5.16 6.00 -11.21
N LEU A 43 -5.75 6.55 -10.14
CA LEU A 43 -7.07 7.19 -10.11
C LEU A 43 -8.22 6.27 -10.55
N VAL A 44 -8.04 4.97 -10.38
CA VAL A 44 -9.03 3.92 -10.64
C VAL A 44 -8.96 2.85 -9.54
N VAL A 45 -10.01 2.03 -9.41
CA VAL A 45 -9.99 0.83 -8.56
C VAL A 45 -9.04 -0.20 -9.19
N PRO A 46 -7.99 -0.67 -8.49
CA PRO A 46 -7.04 -1.61 -9.07
C PRO A 46 -7.61 -3.03 -9.14
N GLU A 47 -7.21 -3.81 -10.14
CA GLU A 47 -7.56 -5.24 -10.22
C GLU A 47 -6.87 -6.06 -9.13
N LYS A 48 -5.63 -5.67 -8.79
CA LYS A 48 -4.83 -6.22 -7.71
C LYS A 48 -4.24 -5.07 -6.91
N GLY A 49 -4.72 -4.92 -5.67
CA GLY A 49 -4.37 -3.85 -4.78
C GLY A 49 -3.67 -4.33 -3.51
N VAL A 50 -2.96 -3.42 -2.86
CA VAL A 50 -2.28 -3.65 -1.60
C VAL A 50 -2.52 -2.47 -0.66
N PHE A 51 -2.79 -2.76 0.61
CA PHE A 51 -2.92 -1.70 1.61
C PHE A 51 -1.55 -1.21 2.05
N VAL A 52 -1.40 0.11 2.05
CA VAL A 52 -0.19 0.79 2.50
C VAL A 52 -0.57 1.82 3.54
N LYS A 53 0.11 1.84 4.69
CA LYS A 53 -0.04 2.91 5.68
C LYS A 53 0.30 4.25 5.02
N THR A 54 -0.47 5.26 5.36
CA THR A 54 -0.21 6.63 4.93
C THR A 54 1.10 7.18 5.51
N GLY A 55 1.64 6.61 6.58
CA GLY A 55 2.96 6.91 7.14
C GLY A 55 3.37 5.82 8.15
N PRO A 56 4.64 5.75 8.58
CA PRO A 56 5.13 4.69 9.47
C PRO A 56 4.31 4.56 10.78
N GLU A 57 4.04 5.71 11.41
CA GLU A 57 3.27 5.82 12.67
C GLU A 57 1.75 5.98 12.44
N SER A 58 1.30 5.93 11.18
CA SER A 58 -0.11 6.10 10.87
C SER A 58 -0.87 4.78 11.05
N ASN A 59 -2.05 4.87 11.65
CA ASN A 59 -3.01 3.79 11.66
C ASN A 59 -3.96 3.85 10.46
N ILE A 60 -3.81 4.80 9.55
CA ILE A 60 -4.62 4.91 8.33
C ILE A 60 -3.89 4.22 7.19
N CYS A 61 -4.58 3.33 6.49
CA CYS A 61 -4.09 2.70 5.26
C CYS A 61 -4.83 3.24 4.04
N GLN A 62 -4.19 3.15 2.88
CA GLN A 62 -4.76 3.44 1.58
C GLN A 62 -4.48 2.29 0.63
N LEU A 63 -5.38 2.09 -0.31
CA LEU A 63 -5.23 1.06 -1.33
C LEU A 63 -4.38 1.58 -2.49
N PHE A 64 -3.35 0.83 -2.85
CA PHE A 64 -2.51 1.09 -4.01
C PHE A 64 -2.63 -0.03 -5.02
N ASP A 65 -2.53 0.31 -6.30
CA ASP A 65 -2.29 -0.69 -7.34
C ASP A 65 -0.93 -1.36 -7.11
N GLU A 66 -0.90 -2.69 -7.16
CA GLU A 66 0.30 -3.48 -6.95
C GLU A 66 1.45 -3.06 -7.89
N THR A 67 1.16 -2.96 -9.19
CA THR A 67 2.19 -2.67 -10.20
C THR A 67 2.70 -1.24 -10.03
N ALA A 68 1.79 -0.28 -9.80
CA ALA A 68 2.16 1.10 -9.55
C ALA A 68 3.04 1.25 -8.30
N LEU A 69 2.74 0.51 -7.22
CA LEU A 69 3.54 0.56 -6.00
C LEU A 69 4.92 -0.09 -6.18
N ILE A 70 5.00 -1.22 -6.90
CA ILE A 70 6.27 -1.87 -7.23
C ILE A 70 7.16 -0.93 -8.05
N GLN A 71 6.60 -0.22 -9.04
CA GLN A 71 7.35 0.77 -9.82
C GLN A 71 7.89 1.91 -8.93
N LEU A 72 7.09 2.41 -7.97
CA LEU A 72 7.57 3.42 -7.02
C LEU A 72 8.77 2.91 -6.20
N ILE A 73 8.78 1.65 -5.78
CA ILE A 73 9.90 1.05 -5.05
C ILE A 73 11.14 0.91 -5.95
N ILE A 74 10.96 0.43 -7.19
CA ILE A 74 12.04 0.28 -8.16
C ILE A 74 12.71 1.64 -8.43
N ASP A 75 11.91 2.67 -8.64
CA ASP A 75 12.37 4.04 -8.89
C ASP A 75 12.99 4.72 -7.65
N GLY A 76 12.84 4.11 -6.47
CA GLY A 76 13.29 4.71 -5.20
C GLY A 76 12.47 5.94 -4.82
N ALA A 77 11.23 6.04 -5.30
CA ALA A 77 10.32 7.11 -5.00
C ALA A 77 9.79 7.00 -3.56
N THR A 78 9.33 8.13 -3.01
CA THR A 78 8.67 8.17 -1.70
C THR A 78 7.18 7.92 -1.84
N HIS A 79 6.54 7.53 -0.73
CA HIS A 79 5.10 7.34 -0.64
C HIS A 79 4.37 8.58 -1.21
N PRO A 80 3.44 8.41 -2.17
CA PRO A 80 2.92 9.54 -2.95
C PRO A 80 2.11 10.54 -2.11
N VAL A 81 1.50 10.07 -1.01
CA VAL A 81 0.74 10.91 -0.07
C VAL A 81 1.63 11.54 1.01
N SER A 82 2.26 10.76 1.89
CA SER A 82 3.10 11.30 2.99
C SER A 82 4.49 11.78 2.60
N ARG A 83 4.99 11.42 1.42
CA ARG A 83 6.39 11.64 1.01
C ARG A 83 7.42 10.93 1.89
N ALA A 84 6.99 9.97 2.72
CA ALA A 84 7.89 9.13 3.51
C ALA A 84 8.52 8.02 2.66
N PRO A 85 9.74 7.54 2.97
CA PRO A 85 10.27 6.33 2.38
C PRO A 85 9.33 5.14 2.64
N LEU A 86 9.08 4.32 1.62
CA LEU A 86 8.31 3.08 1.79
C LEU A 86 9.13 2.08 2.61
N SER A 87 8.48 1.46 3.59
CA SER A 87 9.09 0.47 4.47
C SER A 87 8.18 -0.75 4.63
N LEU A 88 8.75 -1.87 5.10
CA LEU A 88 8.03 -3.14 5.23
C LEU A 88 6.85 -3.06 6.20
N ASP A 89 6.93 -2.24 7.24
CA ASP A 89 5.86 -2.03 8.22
C ASP A 89 4.71 -1.16 7.68
N MET A 90 4.92 -0.48 6.55
CA MET A 90 3.88 0.27 5.86
C MET A 90 3.04 -0.63 4.95
N ILE A 91 3.52 -1.79 4.50
CA ILE A 91 2.74 -2.72 3.68
C ILE A 91 1.90 -3.62 4.60
N ILE A 92 0.58 -3.60 4.45
CA ILE A 92 -0.36 -4.20 5.40
C ILE A 92 -1.16 -5.30 4.70
N ASN A 93 -1.38 -6.42 5.40
CA ASN A 93 -2.23 -7.48 4.86
C ASN A 93 -3.69 -7.02 4.80
N LYS A 94 -4.46 -7.54 3.83
CA LYS A 94 -5.89 -7.22 3.69
C LYS A 94 -6.69 -7.41 4.98
N ASN A 95 -6.30 -8.38 5.81
CA ASN A 95 -7.00 -8.73 7.05
C ASN A 95 -6.52 -7.90 8.25
N GLU A 96 -5.67 -6.89 8.06
CA GLU A 96 -5.16 -6.03 9.13
C GLU A 96 -5.67 -4.59 9.02
N CYS A 97 -6.30 -4.23 7.89
CA CYS A 97 -6.82 -2.90 7.65
C CYS A 97 -8.29 -2.92 7.23
N TYR A 98 -9.14 -2.22 7.99
CA TYR A 98 -10.59 -2.31 7.90
C TYR A 98 -11.22 -0.96 7.64
N PHE A 99 -12.32 -0.93 6.90
CA PHE A 99 -13.04 0.31 6.64
C PHE A 99 -13.79 0.78 7.89
N ASP A 100 -13.43 1.95 8.41
CA ASP A 100 -14.17 2.65 9.46
C ASP A 100 -15.18 3.59 8.81
N THR A 101 -16.46 3.20 8.85
CA THR A 101 -17.58 3.97 8.28
C THR A 101 -17.80 5.31 9.00
N THR A 102 -17.35 5.46 10.24
CA THR A 102 -17.46 6.71 11.00
C THR A 102 -16.41 7.71 10.54
N LYS A 103 -15.20 7.22 10.20
CA LYS A 103 -14.09 8.06 9.72
C LYS A 103 -14.00 8.17 8.21
N GLY A 104 -14.68 7.29 7.47
CA GLY A 104 -14.60 7.20 6.01
C GLY A 104 -13.21 6.79 5.50
N ASN A 105 -12.45 6.03 6.28
CA ASN A 105 -11.07 5.64 5.97
C ASN A 105 -10.79 4.19 6.38
N PHE A 106 -9.82 3.57 5.72
CA PHE A 106 -9.28 2.28 6.15
C PHE A 106 -8.31 2.48 7.31
N ILE A 107 -8.52 1.74 8.40
CA ILE A 107 -7.73 1.85 9.63
C ILE A 107 -7.23 0.49 10.14
N ILE A 108 -6.08 0.54 10.82
CA ILE A 108 -5.54 -0.54 11.63
C ILE A 108 -6.06 -0.32 13.07
N PRO A 109 -6.80 -1.28 13.65
CA PRO A 109 -7.39 -1.18 14.98
C PRO A 109 -6.37 -1.26 16.12
#